data_AF-A0A660UFK1-F1
#
_entry.id   AF-A0A660UFK1-F1
#
_cell.length_a   1.000
_cell.length_b   1.000
_cell.length_c   1.000
_cell.angle_alpha   90.00
_cell.angle_beta   90.00
_cell.angle_gamma   90.00
#
_symmetry.space_group_name_H-M   'P 1'
#
loop_
_entity.id
_entity.type
_entity.pdbx_description
1 polymer ?
#
loop_
_entity_poly.entity_id
_entity_poly.type
_entity_poly.pdbx_seq_one_letter_code
_entity_poly.pdbx_strand_id
1 'polypeptide(L)' 'MGLFEYRSVTTGGRLMTGTIEAADIEQAKTSLDDLNLQVTELKKTKEPAAPKGIGHNEFILFNEQLASL' A
#
# COMPACT_ATOMS: atom_id res chain seq x y z
N MET A 1 -6.16 -1.46 -18.26
CA MET A 1 -5.35 -0.99 -17.12
C MET A 1 -6.16 -1.12 -15.84
N GLY A 2 -5.51 -1.42 -14.72
CA GLY A 2 -6.12 -1.56 -13.42
C GLY A 2 -5.09 -1.53 -12.29
N LEU A 3 -5.58 -1.36 -11.07
CA LEU A 3 -4.76 -1.31 -9.87
C LEU A 3 -4.65 -2.74 -9.29
N PHE A 4 -3.43 -3.13 -8.93
CA PHE A 4 -3.12 -4.44 -8.36
C PHE A 4 -2.55 -4.25 -6.97
N GLU A 5 -3.10 -4.95 -5.99
CA GLU A 5 -2.52 -5.03 -4.66
C GLU A 5 -1.49 -6.13 -4.61
N TYR A 6 -0.34 -5.84 -4.01
CA TYR A 6 0.74 -6.78 -3.87
C TYR A 6 1.23 -6.87 -2.42
N ARG A 7 1.67 -8.06 -2.05
CA ARG A 7 2.49 -8.33 -0.87
C ARG A 7 3.83 -8.87 -1.36
N SER A 8 4.91 -8.28 -0.86
CA SER A 8 6.26 -8.60 -1.27
C SER A 8 7.23 -8.55 -0.10
N VAL A 9 8.42 -9.11 -0.31
CA VAL A 9 9.55 -9.03 0.60
C VAL A 9 10.68 -8.32 -0.12
N THR A 10 11.25 -7.28 0.48
CA THR A 10 12.45 -6.64 -0.05
C THR A 10 13.64 -7.59 0.08
N THR A 11 14.71 -7.36 -0.68
CA THR A 11 15.97 -8.12 -0.53
C THR A 11 16.54 -8.10 0.90
N GLY A 12 16.23 -7.07 1.69
CA GLY A 12 16.59 -6.97 3.11
C GLY A 12 15.65 -7.72 4.07
N GLY A 13 14.70 -8.51 3.57
CA GLY A 13 13.76 -9.29 4.38
C GLY A 13 12.59 -8.50 4.96
N ARG A 14 12.36 -7.26 4.50
CA ARG A 14 11.25 -6.43 4.98
C ARG A 14 9.98 -6.74 4.20
N LEU A 15 8.90 -7.08 4.91
CA LEU A 15 7.57 -7.20 4.33
C LEU A 15 7.06 -5.82 3.87
N MET A 16 6.60 -5.76 2.63
CA MET A 16 6.05 -4.58 2.00
C MET A 16 4.74 -4.91 1.29
N THR A 17 3.72 -4.09 1.54
CA THR A 17 2.41 -4.19 0.88
C THR A 17 2.08 -2.86 0.24
N GLY A 18 1.52 -2.90 -0.96
CA GLY A 18 1.16 -1.70 -1.69
C GLY A 18 0.26 -1.98 -2.88
N THR A 19 0.05 -0.94 -3.67
CA THR A 19 -0.69 -1.01 -4.92
C THR A 19 0.22 -0.60 -6.09
N ILE A 20 -0.02 -1.19 -7.26
CA ILE A 20 0.67 -0.87 -8.50
C ILE A 20 -0.32 -0.81 -9.65
N GLU A 21 -0.18 0.17 -10.53
CA GLU A 21 -0.97 0.26 -11.76
C GLU A 21 -0.30 -0.55 -12.87
N ALA A 22 -1.08 -1.41 -13.54
CA ALA A 22 -0.61 -2.20 -14.67
C ALA A 22 -1.74 -2.50 -15.67
N ALA A 23 -1.39 -2.89 -16.89
CA ALA A 23 -2.35 -3.38 -17.87
C ALA A 23 -2.94 -4.73 -17.45
N ASP A 24 -2.08 -5.62 -16.91
CA ASP A 24 -2.39 -6.97 -16.48
C ASP A 24 -1.48 -7.43 -15.31
N ILE A 25 -1.72 -8.66 -14.82
CA ILE A 25 -0.97 -9.26 -13.70
C ILE A 25 0.50 -9.48 -14.06
N GLU A 26 0.80 -9.86 -15.30
CA GLU A 26 2.17 -10.15 -15.73
C GLU A 26 3.00 -8.87 -15.74
N GLN A 27 2.45 -7.78 -16.28
CA GLN A 27 3.09 -6.47 -16.23
C GLN A 27 3.27 -5.97 -14.79
N ALA A 28 2.29 -6.17 -13.91
CA ALA A 28 2.44 -5.81 -12.49
C ALA A 28 3.58 -6.60 -11.84
N LYS A 29 3.71 -7.89 -12.16
CA LYS A 29 4.78 -8.74 -11.64
C LYS A 29 6.16 -8.31 -12.15
N THR A 30 6.30 -8.02 -13.45
CA THR A 30 7.55 -7.52 -14.02
C THR A 30 7.98 -6.21 -13.36
N SER A 31 7.06 -5.26 -13.19
CA SER A 31 7.38 -4.00 -12.54
C SER A 31 7.81 -4.17 -11.08
N LEU A 32 7.26 -5.16 -10.35
CA LEU A 32 7.68 -5.46 -8.98
C LEU A 32 9.05 -6.17 -8.94
N ASP A 33 9.33 -7.03 -9.93
CA ASP A 33 10.62 -7.70 -10.08
C ASP A 33 11.75 -6.70 -10.36
N ASP A 34 11.51 -5.73 -11.26
CA ASP A 34 12.43 -4.62 -11.56
C ASP A 34 12.78 -3.79 -10.31
N LEU A 35 11.86 -3.72 -9.34
CA LEU A 35 12.05 -3.05 -8.05
C LEU A 35 12.77 -3.93 -7.02
N ASN A 36 13.25 -5.12 -7.40
CA ASN A 36 13.82 -6.12 -6.51
C ASN A 36 12.89 -6.50 -5.34
N LEU A 37 11.58 -6.51 -5.61
CA LEU A 37 10.56 -6.93 -4.65
C LEU A 37 10.15 -8.37 -4.94
N GLN A 38 10.39 -9.25 -3.99
CA GLN A 38 9.99 -10.66 -4.13
C GLN A 38 8.51 -10.80 -3.82
N VAL A 39 7.68 -10.92 -4.84
CA VAL A 39 6.21 -10.95 -4.73
C VAL A 39 5.76 -12.29 -4.13
N THR A 40 5.05 -12.22 -3.01
CA THR A 40 4.43 -13.39 -2.33
C THR A 40 2.95 -13.49 -2.63
N GLU A 41 2.28 -12.37 -2.87
CA GLU A 41 0.86 -12.33 -3.24
C GLU A 41 0.62 -11.16 -4.18
N LEU A 42 -0.18 -11.37 -5.24
CA LEU A 42 -0.56 -10.34 -6.21
C LEU A 42 -2.00 -10.55 -6.62
N LYS A 43 -2.85 -9.54 -6.45
CA LYS A 43 -4.27 -9.61 -6.76
C LYS A 43 -4.72 -8.35 -7.47
N LYS A 44 -5.61 -8.50 -8.46
CA LYS A 44 -6.28 -7.37 -9.08
C LYS A 44 -7.22 -6.75 -8.06
N THR A 45 -6.99 -5.49 -7.71
CA THR A 45 -7.90 -4.81 -6.79
C THR A 45 -9.18 -4.45 -7.53
N LYS A 46 -10.31 -4.62 -6.84
CA LYS A 46 -11.57 -3.96 -7.21
C LYS A 46 -11.62 -2.73 -6.34
N GLU A 47 -11.23 -1.58 -6.89
CA GLU A 47 -11.38 -0.23 -6.35
C GLU A 47 -11.16 -0.12 -4.82
N PRO A 48 -10.03 0.43 -4.34
CA PRO A 48 -9.75 0.45 -2.91
C PRO A 48 -10.89 1.17 -2.18
N ALA A 49 -11.45 0.52 -1.16
CA ALA A 49 -12.37 1.19 -0.24
C ALA A 49 -11.66 2.46 0.25
N ALA A 50 -12.28 3.61 0.00
CA ALA A 50 -11.70 4.91 0.31
C ALA A 50 -11.08 4.89 1.72
N PRO A 51 -9.84 5.38 1.91
CA PRO A 51 -9.28 5.49 3.24
C PRO A 51 -10.26 6.28 4.09
N LYS A 52 -10.69 5.73 5.23
CA LYS A 52 -11.49 6.47 6.21
C LYS A 52 -10.72 7.75 6.51
N GLY A 53 -11.24 8.88 6.04
CA GLY A 53 -10.65 10.18 6.31
C GLY A 53 -10.56 10.34 7.82
N ILE A 54 -9.37 10.61 8.33
CA ILE A 54 -9.18 10.99 9.73
C ILE A 54 -10.11 12.18 9.97
N GLY A 55 -11.09 12.00 10.86
CA GLY A 55 -12.08 13.05 11.14
C GLY A 55 -11.40 14.24 11.81
N HIS A 56 -11.92 15.45 11.59
CA HIS A 56 -11.43 16.68 12.25
C HIS A 56 -11.29 16.51 13.78
N ASN A 57 -12.14 15.69 14.40
CA ASN A 57 -12.07 15.37 15.83
C ASN A 57 -10.83 14.58 16.24
N GLU A 58 -10.32 13.68 15.39
CA GLU A 58 -9.12 12.88 15.69
C GLU A 58 -7.84 13.74 15.61
N PHE A 59 -7.82 14.76 14.76
CA PHE A 59 -6.73 15.75 14.72
C PHE A 59 -6.69 16.63 15.98
N ILE A 60 -7.85 17.06 16.50
CA ILE A 60 -7.89 17.87 17.73
C ILE A 60 -7.43 17.05 18.93
N LEU A 61 -7.89 15.79 19.06
CA LEU A 61 -7.49 14.91 20.15
C LEU A 61 -5.97 14.63 20.17
N PHE A 62 -5.35 14.53 18.99
CA PHE A 62 -3.90 14.41 18.87
C PHE A 62 -3.16 15.68 19.35
N ASN A 63 -3.69 16.86 19.04
CA ASN A 63 -3.10 18.13 19.45
C ASN A 63 -3.20 18.36 20.98
N GLU A 64 -4.27 17.88 21.61
CA GLU A 64 -4.43 17.94 23.07
C GLU A 64 -3.43 17.05 23.82
N GLN A 65 -3.03 15.91 23.25
CA GLN A 65 -1.98 15.05 23.84
C GLN A 65 -0.59 15.70 23.79
N LEU A 66 -0.33 16.55 22.79
CA LEU A 66 0.89 17.35 22.69
C LEU A 66 0.89 18.54 23.64
N ALA A 67 -0.27 19.16 23.89
CA ALA A 67 -0.40 20.29 24.79
C ALA A 67 -0.36 19.93 26.30
N SER A 68 -0.50 18.64 26.62
CA SER A 68 -0.43 18.10 27.99
C SER A 68 0.97 17.55 28.38
N LEU A 69 1.98 17.72 27.52
CA LEU A 69 3.38 17.35 27.76
C LEU A 69 4.19 18.50 28.35
#